data_AF-A0A367JBQ7-F1
#
_entry.id   AF-A0A367JBQ7-F1
#
_cell.length_a   1.000
_cell.length_b   1.000
_cell.length_c   1.000
_cell.angle_alpha   90.00
_cell.angle_beta   90.00
_cell.angle_gamma   90.00
#
_symmetry.space_group_name_H-M   'P 1'
#
loop_
_entity.id
_entity.type
_entity.pdbx_description
1 polymer ?
#
loop_
_entity_poly.entity_id
_entity_poly.type
_entity_poly.pdbx_seq_one_letter_code
_entity_poly.pdbx_strand_id
1 'polypeptide(L)' 'FVELRSADIPTNWSDRFNWVKMFELIATLFLSLKEEERVDMELKKENSGLTVVPKEETLAALLNFSE' A
#
# COMPACT_ATOMS: atom_id res chain seq x y z
N PHE A 1 -4.36 13.07 -8.80
CA PHE A 1 -3.10 13.60 -8.24
C PHE A 1 -2.44 12.47 -7.47
N VAL A 2 -1.17 12.15 -7.74
CA VAL A 2 -0.42 11.16 -6.94
C VAL A 2 0.02 11.85 -5.67
N GLU A 3 -0.38 11.33 -4.51
CA GLU A 3 0.06 11.85 -3.22
C GLU A 3 1.55 11.52 -3.02
N LEU A 4 2.40 12.53 -2.89
CA LEU A 4 3.83 12.35 -2.66
C LEU A 4 4.08 12.30 -1.16
N ARG A 5 4.47 11.13 -0.63
CA ARG A 5 4.87 10.99 0.77
C ARG A 5 6.38 11.24 0.90
N SER A 6 6.75 12.40 1.45
CA SER A 6 8.14 12.83 1.61
C SER A 6 8.41 13.37 3.00
N ALA A 7 9.66 13.25 3.46
CA ALA A 7 10.15 13.86 4.70
C ALA A 7 11.57 14.40 4.50
N ASP A 8 11.90 15.48 5.21
CA ASP A 8 13.23 16.08 5.18
C ASP A 8 14.25 15.22 5.95
N ILE A 9 15.41 14.98 5.35
CA ILE A 9 16.51 14.25 6.00
C ILE A 9 17.39 15.27 6.74
N PRO A 10 17.49 15.20 8.07
CA PRO A 10 18.33 16.13 8.82
C PRO A 10 19.81 15.87 8.52
N THR A 11 20.54 16.91 8.12
CA THR A 11 22.00 16.81 7.87
C THR A 11 22.83 17.46 8.99
N ASN A 12 22.15 18.13 9.92
CA ASN A 12 22.72 18.95 10.98
C ASN A 12 21.90 18.81 12.27
N TRP A 13 22.55 19.00 13.42
CA TRP A 13 21.97 18.73 14.74
C TRP A 13 20.78 19.64 15.11
N SER A 14 20.72 20.83 14.52
CA SER A 14 19.59 21.77 14.65
C SER A 14 18.27 21.14 14.21
N ASP A 15 18.32 20.37 13.12
CA ASP A 15 17.15 19.85 12.42
C ASP A 15 16.77 18.43 12.87
N ARG A 16 17.39 17.95 13.95
CA ARG A 16 17.21 16.57 14.44
C ARG A 16 15.76 16.20 14.77
N PHE A 17 14.89 17.17 15.02
CA PHE A 17 13.47 16.91 15.25
C PHE A 17 12.76 16.40 13.99
N ASN A 18 13.26 16.73 12.79
CA ASN A 18 12.72 16.21 11.53
C ASN A 18 12.96 14.71 11.36
N TRP A 19 13.90 14.10 12.12
CA TRP A 19 14.03 12.64 12.18
C TRP A 19 12.74 11.96 12.62
N VAL A 20 11.95 12.56 13.52
CA VAL A 20 10.68 11.98 13.97
C VAL A 20 9.74 11.78 12.77
N LYS A 21 9.53 12.83 11.98
CA LYS A 21 8.68 12.77 10.78
C LYS A 21 9.22 11.78 9.74
N MET A 22 10.53 11.70 9.58
CA MET A 22 11.15 10.73 8.68
C MET A 22 10.88 9.29 9.15
N PHE A 23 11.03 8.99 10.45
CA PHE A 23 10.75 7.67 10.99
C PHE A 23 9.26 7.32 10.94
N GLU A 24 8.37 8.28 11.21
CA GLU A 24 6.92 8.11 11.04
C GLU A 24 6.56 7.75 9.60
N LEU A 25 7.18 8.43 8.62
CA LEU A 25 7.00 8.12 7.22
C LEU A 25 7.51 6.71 6.89
N ILE A 26 8.72 6.34 7.33
CA ILE A 26 9.27 4.99 7.11
C ILE A 26 8.36 3.91 7.70
N ALA A 27 7.87 4.10 8.93
CA ALA A 27 6.94 3.17 9.57
C ALA A 27 5.64 3.04 8.75
N THR A 28 5.09 4.16 8.28
CA THR A 28 3.88 4.19 7.45
C THR A 28 4.08 3.44 6.12
N LEU A 29 5.21 3.68 5.44
CA LEU A 29 5.55 2.99 4.20
C LEU A 29 5.74 1.48 4.44
N PHE A 30 6.38 1.09 5.53
CA PHE A 30 6.57 -0.31 5.89
C PHE A 30 5.24 -1.02 6.15
N LEU A 31 4.31 -0.40 6.89
CA LEU A 31 2.97 -0.94 7.11
C LEU A 31 2.18 -1.06 5.79
N SER A 32 2.30 -0.06 4.92
CA SER A 32 1.66 -0.10 3.59
C SER A 32 2.20 -1.26 2.74
N LEU A 33 3.50 -1.48 2.75
CA LEU A 33 4.14 -2.60 2.05
C LEU A 33 3.65 -3.95 2.60
N LYS A 34 3.52 -4.09 3.92
CA LYS A 34 3.00 -5.33 4.53
C LYS A 34 1.57 -5.62 4.12
N GLU A 35 0.76 -4.58 4.00
CA GLU A 35 -0.62 -4.70 3.54
C GLU A 35 -0.68 -5.06 2.05
N GLU A 36 0.17 -4.46 1.22
CA GLU A 36 0.30 -4.81 -0.20
C GLU A 36 0.69 -6.28 -0.37
N GLU A 37 1.68 -6.78 0.39
CA GLU A 37 2.07 -8.20 0.37
C GLU A 37 0.90 -9.12 0.77
N ARG A 38 0.10 -8.71 1.77
CA ARG A 38 -1.07 -9.47 2.22
C ARG A 38 -2.10 -9.58 1.09
N VAL A 39 -2.44 -8.45 0.47
CA VAL A 39 -3.43 -8.38 -0.61
C VAL A 39 -2.94 -9.14 -1.84
N ASP A 40 -1.67 -8.99 -2.24
CA ASP A 40 -1.09 -9.73 -3.37
C ASP A 40 -1.14 -11.25 -3.16
N MET A 41 -0.87 -11.72 -1.94
CA MET A 41 -1.01 -13.14 -1.62
C MET A 41 -2.46 -13.62 -1.71
N GLU A 42 -3.43 -12.83 -1.27
CA GLU A 42 -4.86 -13.16 -1.39
C GLU A 42 -5.28 -13.23 -2.85
N LEU A 43 -4.95 -12.21 -3.64
CA LEU A 43 -5.24 -12.19 -5.08
C LEU A 43 -4.63 -13.38 -5.81
N LYS A 44 -3.42 -13.81 -5.44
CA LYS A 44 -2.80 -15.02 -6.01
C LYS A 44 -3.58 -16.29 -5.67
N LYS A 45 -4.10 -16.41 -4.44
CA LYS A 45 -4.92 -17.56 -4.03
C LYS A 45 -6.26 -17.58 -4.76
N GLU A 46 -6.88 -16.42 -4.93
CA GLU A 46 -8.15 -16.27 -5.66
C GLU A 46 -7.95 -16.58 -7.15
N ASN A 47 -6.93 -16.01 -7.79
CA ASN A 47 -6.65 -16.20 -9.21
C ASN A 47 -6.25 -17.65 -9.54
N SER A 48 -5.53 -18.33 -8.64
CA SER A 48 -5.21 -19.76 -8.80
C SER A 48 -6.41 -20.70 -8.57
N GLY A 49 -7.57 -20.16 -8.17
CA GLY A 49 -8.76 -20.94 -7.81
C GLY A 49 -8.64 -21.69 -6.48
N LEU A 50 -7.57 -21.44 -5.71
CA LEU A 50 -7.40 -21.99 -4.36
C LEU A 50 -8.44 -21.39 -3.40
N THR A 51 -8.85 -20.15 -3.64
CA THR A 51 -9.96 -19.47 -2.95
C THR A 51 -11.04 -19.13 -3.97
N VAL A 52 -12.28 -19.56 -3.72
CA VAL A 52 -13.41 -19.30 -4.62
C VAL A 52 -13.97 -17.92 -4.32
N VAL A 53 -14.01 -17.06 -5.33
CA VAL A 53 -14.59 -15.72 -5.26
C VAL A 53 -15.90 -15.71 -6.07
N PRO A 54 -17.01 -15.17 -5.54
CA PRO A 54 -18.23 -14.93 -6.30
C PRO A 54 -17.95 -14.10 -7.56
N LYS A 55 -18.65 -14.39 -8.67
CA LYS A 55 -18.39 -13.71 -9.95
C LYS A 55 -18.61 -12.20 -9.85
N GLU A 56 -19.58 -11.80 -9.06
CA GLU A 56 -20.00 -10.42 -8.83
C GLU A 56 -18.93 -9.60 -8.11
N GLU A 57 -18.08 -10.26 -7.33
CA GLU A 57 -16.98 -9.65 -6.56
C GLU A 57 -15.65 -9.67 -7.31
N THR A 58 -15.61 -10.27 -8.51
CA THR A 58 -14.39 -10.30 -9.32
C THR A 58 -14.04 -8.90 -9.83
N LEU A 59 -12.73 -8.62 -9.93
CA LEU A 59 -12.23 -7.38 -10.53
C LEU A 59 -12.80 -7.16 -11.95
N ALA A 60 -12.99 -8.23 -12.73
CA ALA A 60 -13.60 -8.13 -14.05
C ALA A 60 -15.05 -7.64 -13.99
N ALA A 61 -15.86 -8.13 -13.05
CA ALA A 61 -17.21 -7.63 -12.86
C ALA A 61 -17.20 -6.15 -12.46
N LEU A 62 -16.36 -5.74 -11.50
CA LEU A 62 -16.26 -4.36 -11.05
C LEU A 62 -15.78 -3.38 -12.14
N LEU A 63 -14.81 -3.79 -12.96
CA LEU A 63 -14.29 -2.96 -14.05
C LEU A 63 -15.28 -2.81 -15.21
N ASN A 64 -16.14 -3.81 -15.44
CA ASN A 64 -17.19 -3.78 -16.45
C ASN A 64 -18.39 -2.87 -16.09
N PHE A 65 -18.48 -2.35 -14.86
CA PHE A 65 -19.50 -1.36 -14.46
C PHE A 65 -19.08 0.10 -14.75
N SER A 66 -17.96 0.34 -15.44
CA SER A 66 -17.46 1.68 -15.75
C SER A 66 -17.71 2.17 -17.18
N GLU A 67 -18.56 1.49 -17.96
CA GLU A 67 -19.10 1.98 -19.25
C GLU A 67 -20.49 2.62 -19.12
#